data_AF-A0A3P8AMC8-F1
#
_entry.id   AF-A0A3P8AMC8-F1
#
_cell.length_a   1.000
_cell.length_b   1.000
_cell.length_c   1.000
_cell.angle_alpha   90.00
_cell.angle_beta   90.00
_cell.angle_gamma   90.00
#
_symmetry.space_group_name_H-M   'P 1'
#
loop_
_entity.id
_entity.type
_entity.pdbx_description
1 polymer ?
#
loop_
_entity_poly.entity_id
_entity_poly.type
_entity_poly.pdbx_seq_one_letter_code
_entity_poly.pdbx_strand_id
1 'polypeptide(L)'
;MLQACPIEIGSLGYFSNDVVYNWNDVELDSKMGNMLSQYKILGLFKSEHNFSDYRQVHRNISVLKVYFKLQRQQGYFVLQFYTPCTLLVVMSWVSFWINKEASPARVALGIMTVLSMSTLGFGLRNDLPKVSHPTALDIYILWMEKMRMFTAGLMGARRDTVQARPLWSL
;
A
#
# COMPACT_ATOMS: atom_id res chain seq x y z
N MET A 1 -7.10 8.17 -1.66
CA MET A 1 -8.08 7.33 -2.38
C MET A 1 -9.38 7.35 -1.61
N LEU A 2 -10.49 7.61 -2.28
CA LEU A 2 -11.81 7.80 -1.68
C LEU A 2 -12.69 6.64 -2.15
N GLN A 3 -13.21 5.85 -1.22
CA GLN A 3 -14.02 4.67 -1.50
C GLN A 3 -15.43 4.89 -0.96
N ALA A 4 -16.44 4.56 -1.77
CA ALA A 4 -17.83 4.59 -1.34
C ALA A 4 -18.31 3.14 -1.16
N CYS A 5 -18.65 2.76 0.07
CA CYS A 5 -19.18 1.43 0.38
C CYS A 5 -20.71 1.53 0.58
N PRO A 6 -21.52 0.91 -0.30
CA PRO A 6 -22.96 0.82 -0.10
C PRO A 6 -23.31 -0.22 0.98
N ILE A 7 -24.26 0.11 1.83
CA ILE A 7 -25.01 -0.85 2.66
C ILE A 7 -26.45 -0.78 2.21
N GLU A 8 -27.02 -1.93 1.89
CA GLU A 8 -28.40 -2.08 1.45
C GLU A 8 -29.20 -2.78 2.55
N ILE A 9 -30.30 -2.17 2.98
CA ILE A 9 -31.19 -2.67 4.02
C ILE A 9 -32.57 -2.82 3.38
N GLY A 10 -33.13 -4.02 3.43
CA GLY A 10 -34.46 -4.29 2.89
C GLY A 10 -35.07 -5.52 3.52
N SER A 11 -36.35 -5.73 3.27
CA SER A 11 -37.09 -6.90 3.73
C SER A 11 -36.84 -8.10 2.81
N LEU A 12 -36.59 -9.27 3.42
CA LEU A 12 -36.49 -10.53 2.66
C LEU A 12 -37.85 -11.21 2.44
N GLY A 13 -38.87 -10.89 3.25
CA GLY A 13 -40.16 -11.58 3.25
C GLY A 13 -41.40 -10.70 3.10
N TYR A 14 -41.23 -9.37 3.05
CA TYR A 14 -42.32 -8.40 2.94
C TYR A 14 -42.11 -7.51 1.71
N PHE A 15 -43.19 -7.15 1.03
CA PHE A 15 -43.17 -6.32 -0.17
C PHE A 15 -43.52 -4.87 0.15
N SER A 16 -43.32 -3.96 -0.80
CA SER A 16 -43.65 -2.52 -0.67
C SER A 16 -45.11 -2.23 -0.35
N ASN A 17 -46.02 -3.19 -0.58
CA ASN A 17 -47.43 -3.06 -0.22
C ASN A 17 -47.68 -3.28 1.28
N ASP A 18 -46.80 -4.03 1.94
CA ASP A 18 -46.93 -4.39 3.36
C ASP A 18 -46.03 -3.50 4.23
N VAL A 19 -44.80 -3.23 3.77
CA VAL A 19 -43.79 -2.46 4.51
C VAL A 19 -43.07 -1.51 3.57
N VAL A 20 -43.08 -0.22 3.94
CA VAL A 20 -42.30 0.83 3.30
C VAL A 20 -41.30 1.36 4.32
N TYR A 21 -40.02 1.36 3.94
CA TYR A 21 -38.97 1.88 4.79
C TYR A 21 -38.66 3.33 4.41
N ASN A 22 -38.64 4.22 5.40
CA ASN A 22 -38.19 5.60 5.25
C ASN A 22 -36.98 5.87 6.12
N TRP A 23 -36.10 6.75 5.64
CA TRP A 23 -35.01 7.27 6.48
C TRP A 23 -35.55 8.24 7.52
N ASN A 24 -35.30 7.97 8.79
CA ASN A 24 -35.39 9.00 9.82
C ASN A 24 -34.14 9.89 9.80
N ASP A 25 -34.31 11.12 10.28
CA ASP A 25 -33.24 12.10 10.36
C ASP A 25 -32.26 11.74 11.47
N VAL A 26 -31.43 10.75 11.18
CA VAL A 26 -30.34 10.29 12.04
C VAL A 26 -29.08 11.01 11.60
N GLU A 27 -28.59 11.89 12.47
CA GLU A 27 -27.27 12.49 12.34
C GLU A 27 -26.19 11.46 12.67
N LEU A 28 -25.06 11.57 12.00
CA LEU A 28 -23.92 10.69 12.18
C LEU A 28 -23.27 11.01 13.53
N ASP A 29 -23.21 10.05 14.46
CA ASP A 29 -22.51 10.27 15.72
C ASP A 29 -21.04 10.59 15.44
N SER A 30 -20.61 11.77 15.88
CA SER A 30 -19.24 12.28 15.79
C SER A 30 -18.19 11.30 16.31
N LYS A 31 -18.58 10.41 17.24
CA LYS A 31 -17.70 9.36 17.79
C LYS A 31 -17.33 8.28 16.78
N MET A 32 -18.18 8.03 15.77
CA MET A 32 -17.94 6.99 14.78
C MET A 32 -16.81 7.35 13.80
N GLY A 33 -16.48 8.64 13.67
CA GLY A 33 -15.40 9.13 12.81
C GLY A 33 -13.99 8.66 13.21
N ASN A 34 -13.79 8.29 14.49
CA ASN A 34 -12.48 7.92 15.04
C ASN A 34 -12.35 6.43 15.39
N MET A 35 -13.39 5.62 15.15
CA MET A 35 -13.38 4.20 15.50
C MET A 35 -12.47 3.36 14.59
N LEU A 36 -12.22 3.83 13.36
CA LEU A 36 -11.38 3.13 12.40
C LEU A 36 -9.95 3.68 12.42
N SER A 37 -8.98 2.81 12.74
CA SER A 37 -7.55 3.16 12.78
C SER A 37 -6.93 3.44 11.40
N GLN A 38 -7.56 2.95 10.32
CA GLN A 38 -7.01 3.02 8.96
C GLN A 38 -7.84 3.88 7.98
N TYR A 39 -9.07 4.22 8.34
CA TYR A 39 -10.00 4.93 7.45
C TYR A 39 -10.70 6.04 8.21
N LYS A 40 -10.72 7.24 7.63
CA LYS A 40 -11.53 8.35 8.11
C LYS A 40 -12.86 8.35 7.36
N ILE A 41 -13.97 8.39 8.09
CA ILE A 41 -15.29 8.59 7.50
C ILE A 41 -15.40 10.08 7.14
N LEU A 42 -15.63 10.39 5.86
CA LEU A 42 -15.80 11.76 5.38
C LEU A 42 -17.25 12.23 5.41
N GLY A 43 -18.19 11.29 5.27
CA GLY A 43 -19.62 11.57 5.24
C GLY A 43 -20.39 10.39 4.68
N LEU A 44 -21.72 10.50 4.71
CA LEU A 44 -22.62 9.48 4.17
C LEU A 44 -23.69 10.09 3.29
N PHE A 45 -24.10 9.29 2.30
CA PHE A 45 -25.15 9.62 1.34
C PHE A 45 -26.27 8.62 1.53
N LYS A 46 -27.45 9.11 1.89
CA LYS A 46 -28.66 8.29 2.04
C LYS A 46 -29.41 8.30 0.72
N SER A 47 -29.91 7.15 0.33
CA SER A 47 -30.68 6.95 -0.89
C SER A 47 -31.82 5.98 -0.57
N GLU A 48 -33.00 6.30 -1.07
CA GLU A 48 -34.21 5.50 -0.92
C GLU A 48 -34.70 5.12 -2.31
N HIS A 49 -34.82 3.83 -2.57
CA HIS A 49 -35.32 3.34 -3.85
C HIS A 49 -36.22 2.13 -3.66
N ASN A 50 -37.39 2.17 -4.30
CA ASN A 50 -38.22 0.99 -4.48
C ASN A 50 -37.66 0.19 -5.66
N PHE A 51 -37.25 -1.05 -5.41
CA PHE A 51 -36.69 -1.93 -6.42
C PHE A 51 -37.67 -3.06 -6.73
N SER A 52 -37.85 -3.36 -8.02
CA SER A 52 -38.60 -4.55 -8.44
C SER A 52 -37.68 -5.77 -8.36
N ASP A 53 -38.00 -6.73 -7.50
CA ASP A 53 -37.19 -7.95 -7.36
C ASP A 53 -37.16 -8.73 -8.68
N TYR A 54 -35.96 -9.12 -9.13
CA TYR A 54 -35.77 -9.93 -10.33
C TYR A 54 -36.38 -11.34 -10.18
N ARG A 55 -36.62 -11.79 -8.94
CA ARG A 55 -37.22 -13.10 -8.65
C ARG A 55 -38.74 -13.13 -8.84
N GLN A 56 -39.43 -11.98 -8.80
CA GLN A 56 -40.88 -11.90 -8.93
C GLN A 56 -41.29 -10.62 -9.67
N VAL A 57 -41.57 -10.78 -10.97
CA VAL A 57 -41.86 -9.72 -11.97
C VAL A 57 -43.04 -8.78 -11.62
N HIS A 58 -43.78 -9.03 -10.54
CA HIS A 58 -45.02 -8.30 -10.20
C HIS A 58 -45.06 -7.68 -8.79
N ARG A 59 -43.96 -7.71 -8.01
CA ARG A 59 -43.95 -7.09 -6.67
C ARG A 59 -42.70 -6.26 -6.43
N ASN A 60 -42.90 -5.03 -5.95
CA ASN A 60 -41.83 -4.13 -5.55
C ASN A 60 -41.41 -4.41 -4.10
N ILE A 61 -40.14 -4.24 -3.80
CA ILE A 61 -39.58 -4.28 -2.45
C ILE A 61 -38.98 -2.90 -2.14
N SER A 62 -39.24 -2.39 -0.94
CA SER A 62 -38.65 -1.15 -0.45
C SER A 62 -37.25 -1.43 0.09
N VAL A 63 -36.23 -0.72 -0.43
CA VAL A 63 -34.83 -0.89 -0.02
C VAL A 63 -34.20 0.47 0.31
N LEU A 64 -33.52 0.52 1.45
CA LEU A 64 -32.70 1.64 1.87
C LEU A 64 -31.25 1.40 1.47
N LYS A 65 -30.63 2.37 0.82
CA LYS A 65 -29.20 2.35 0.51
C LYS A 65 -28.49 3.49 1.21
N VAL A 66 -27.42 3.18 1.93
CA VAL A 66 -26.54 4.19 2.50
C VAL A 66 -25.12 3.97 2.00
N TYR A 67 -24.51 5.04 1.50
CA TYR A 67 -23.13 5.02 1.00
C TYR A 67 -22.22 5.69 2.02
N PHE A 68 -21.26 4.93 2.56
CA PHE A 68 -20.22 5.45 3.43
C PHE A 68 -19.03 5.90 2.60
N LYS A 69 -18.69 7.20 2.63
CA LYS A 69 -17.45 7.71 2.04
C LYS A 69 -16.30 7.53 3.02
N LEU A 70 -15.43 6.60 2.70
CA LEU A 70 -14.24 6.25 3.47
C LEU A 70 -13.00 6.81 2.76
N GLN A 71 -12.16 7.53 3.50
CA GLN A 71 -10.86 7.97 3.04
C GLN A 71 -9.77 7.20 3.76
N ARG A 72 -8.90 6.55 2.99
CA ARG A 72 -7.76 5.78 3.51
C ARG A 72 -6.73 6.74 4.15
N GLN A 73 -6.44 6.55 5.43
CA GLN A 73 -5.42 7.29 6.20
C GLN A 73 -4.19 6.38 6.35
N GLN A 74 -3.27 6.38 5.38
CA GLN A 74 -2.08 5.51 5.38
C GLN A 74 -0.77 6.24 5.73
N GLY A 75 -0.85 7.51 6.12
CA GLY A 75 0.33 8.36 6.27
C GLY A 75 1.37 7.78 7.24
N TYR A 76 0.93 7.33 8.41
CA TYR A 76 1.85 6.86 9.46
C TYR A 76 2.54 5.54 9.10
N PHE A 77 1.80 4.57 8.56
CA PHE A 77 2.38 3.29 8.10
C PHE A 77 3.41 3.54 7.00
N VAL A 78 3.06 4.32 5.97
CA VAL A 78 3.99 4.61 4.86
C VAL A 78 5.23 5.38 5.34
N LEU A 79 5.10 6.30 6.30
CA LEU A 79 6.25 7.03 6.88
C LEU A 79 7.22 6.10 7.62
N GLN A 80 6.70 5.13 8.37
CA GLN A 80 7.54 4.16 9.08
C GLN A 80 8.29 3.23 8.12
N PHE A 81 7.75 2.95 6.93
CA PHE A 81 8.45 2.22 5.86
C PHE A 81 9.36 3.12 5.02
N TYR A 82 9.07 4.40 4.87
CA TYR A 82 9.93 5.32 4.12
C TYR A 82 11.26 5.59 4.84
N THR A 83 11.23 5.60 6.18
CA THR A 83 12.41 5.81 7.04
C THR A 83 13.54 4.78 6.82
N PRO A 84 13.30 3.44 6.85
CA PRO A 84 14.34 2.47 6.53
C PRO A 84 14.76 2.57 5.06
N CYS A 85 13.86 2.90 4.13
CA CYS A 85 14.21 3.10 2.72
C CYS A 85 15.18 4.27 2.52
N THR A 86 14.96 5.44 3.12
CA THR A 86 15.87 6.58 2.96
C THR A 86 17.25 6.31 3.56
N LEU A 87 17.32 5.65 4.72
CA LEU A 87 18.58 5.21 5.33
C LEU A 87 19.37 4.28 4.39
N LEU A 88 18.68 3.40 3.67
CA LEU A 88 19.31 2.47 2.73
C LEU A 88 19.87 3.16 1.47
N VAL A 89 19.22 4.23 0.97
CA VAL A 89 19.77 5.05 -0.13
C VAL A 89 21.06 5.71 0.32
N VAL A 90 21.06 6.30 1.51
CA VAL A 90 22.24 6.96 2.08
C VAL A 90 23.39 5.96 2.29
N MET A 91 23.12 4.77 2.83
CA MET A 91 24.14 3.71 3.02
C MET A 91 24.77 3.23 1.70
N SER A 92 23.99 3.19 0.61
CA SER A 92 24.52 2.85 -0.73
C SER A 92 25.49 3.91 -1.25
N TRP A 93 25.23 5.19 -0.97
CA TRP A 93 26.11 6.28 -1.37
C TRP A 93 27.39 6.33 -0.53
N VAL A 94 27.27 6.09 0.78
CA VAL A 94 28.41 6.03 1.72
C VAL A 94 29.38 4.89 1.39
N SER A 95 28.89 3.81 0.78
CA SER A 95 29.72 2.69 0.33
C SER A 95 30.76 3.10 -0.73
N PHE A 96 30.53 4.18 -1.48
CA PHE A 96 31.49 4.71 -2.46
C PHE A 96 32.68 5.45 -1.79
N TRP A 97 32.47 5.98 -0.59
CA TRP A 97 33.46 6.77 0.15
C TRP A 97 34.45 5.95 0.98
N ILE A 98 34.10 4.70 1.31
CA ILE A 98 34.88 3.91 2.26
C ILE A 98 35.92 3.05 1.51
N ASN A 99 37.17 3.04 1.98
CA ASN A 99 38.36 2.53 1.23
C ASN A 99 38.61 1.00 1.43
N LYS A 100 39.19 0.31 0.44
CA LYS A 100 39.14 -1.15 0.15
C LYS A 100 39.52 -2.16 1.26
N GLU A 101 40.04 -1.74 2.41
CA GLU A 101 40.76 -2.65 3.34
C GLU A 101 39.87 -3.53 4.25
N ALA A 102 38.61 -3.16 4.47
CA ALA A 102 37.63 -3.99 5.21
C ALA A 102 36.52 -4.52 4.29
N SER A 103 36.88 -5.41 3.36
CA SER A 103 35.99 -6.01 2.34
C SER A 103 34.83 -6.86 2.89
N PRO A 104 34.99 -7.74 3.91
CA PRO A 104 33.93 -8.68 4.28
C PRO A 104 32.75 -8.03 5.02
N ALA A 105 33.00 -7.02 5.85
CA ALA A 105 31.94 -6.33 6.59
C ALA A 105 30.94 -5.61 5.67
N ARG A 106 31.42 -5.06 4.55
CA ARG A 106 30.56 -4.39 3.56
C ARG A 106 29.67 -5.34 2.80
N VAL A 107 30.20 -6.51 2.45
CA VAL A 107 29.44 -7.55 1.77
C VAL A 107 28.36 -8.11 2.70
N ALA A 108 28.68 -8.37 3.96
CA ALA A 108 27.72 -8.83 4.95
C ALA A 108 26.60 -7.80 5.21
N LEU A 109 26.95 -6.52 5.37
CA LEU A 109 25.97 -5.44 5.51
C LEU A 109 25.12 -5.29 4.24
N GLY A 110 25.73 -5.35 3.06
CA GLY A 110 25.02 -5.37 1.78
C GLY A 110 23.99 -6.50 1.71
N ILE A 111 24.39 -7.74 2.05
CA ILE A 111 23.48 -8.91 2.04
C ILE A 111 22.35 -8.75 3.06
N MET A 112 22.65 -8.30 4.29
CA MET A 112 21.61 -8.08 5.31
C MET A 112 20.60 -7.02 4.85
N THR A 113 21.04 -5.99 4.14
CA THR A 113 20.13 -4.99 3.56
C THR A 113 19.30 -5.55 2.39
N VAL A 114 19.85 -6.44 1.55
CA VAL A 114 19.09 -7.18 0.52
C VAL A 114 17.98 -7.98 1.18
N LEU A 115 18.34 -8.75 2.20
CA LEU A 115 17.42 -9.63 2.89
C LEU A 115 16.33 -8.81 3.57
N SER A 116 16.70 -7.75 4.31
CA SER A 116 15.76 -6.87 4.98
C SER A 116 14.81 -6.17 3.99
N MET A 117 15.31 -5.69 2.86
CA MET A 117 14.45 -5.08 1.83
C MET A 117 13.50 -6.09 1.18
N SER A 118 13.98 -7.29 0.90
CA SER A 118 13.15 -8.36 0.34
C SER A 118 12.04 -8.72 1.34
N THR A 119 12.40 -8.91 2.62
CA THR A 119 11.45 -9.20 3.70
C THR A 119 10.42 -8.09 3.89
N LEU A 120 10.85 -6.82 3.91
CA LEU A 120 9.94 -5.67 4.01
C LEU A 120 9.05 -5.55 2.77
N GLY A 121 9.59 -5.78 1.56
CA GLY A 121 8.84 -5.77 0.30
C GLY A 121 7.76 -6.86 0.25
N PHE A 122 8.07 -8.08 0.71
CA PHE A 122 7.08 -9.16 0.83
C PHE A 122 6.04 -8.88 1.92
N GLY A 123 6.47 -8.34 3.07
CA GLY A 123 5.56 -7.94 4.15
C GLY A 123 4.55 -6.88 3.70
N LEU A 124 5.03 -5.84 3.01
CA LEU A 124 4.19 -4.80 2.40
C LEU A 124 3.17 -5.38 1.40
N ARG A 125 3.58 -6.36 0.59
CA ARG A 125 2.71 -7.00 -0.40
C ARG A 125 1.63 -7.89 0.23
N ASN A 126 1.83 -8.32 1.47
CA ASN A 126 0.85 -9.08 2.25
C ASN A 126 -0.14 -8.15 2.98
N ASP A 127 0.34 -7.00 3.49
CA ASP A 127 -0.50 -6.02 4.18
C ASP A 127 -1.29 -5.11 3.22
N LEU A 128 -0.81 -4.91 1.99
CA LEU A 128 -1.54 -4.17 0.97
C LEU A 128 -2.34 -5.15 0.08
N PRO A 129 -3.65 -4.92 -0.14
CA PRO A 129 -4.40 -5.70 -1.10
C PRO A 129 -3.74 -5.58 -2.48
N LYS A 130 -3.62 -6.69 -3.21
CA LYS A 130 -3.03 -6.71 -4.56
C LYS A 130 -3.80 -5.77 -5.49
N VAL A 131 -3.21 -4.60 -5.76
CA VAL A 131 -3.70 -3.65 -6.76
C VAL A 131 -3.05 -3.99 -8.10
N SER A 132 -3.82 -3.90 -9.19
CA SER A 132 -3.37 -4.18 -10.57
C SER A 132 -2.43 -3.12 -11.15
N HIS A 133 -2.24 -2.00 -10.45
CA HIS A 133 -1.35 -0.91 -10.83
C HIS A 133 -0.13 -0.86 -9.92
N PRO A 134 1.07 -0.57 -10.47
CA PRO A 134 2.26 -0.39 -9.67
C PRO A 134 2.01 0.78 -8.70
N THR A 135 2.09 0.50 -7.42
CA THR A 135 1.96 1.55 -6.40
C THR A 135 3.27 2.34 -6.34
N ALA A 136 3.24 3.58 -5.86
CA ALA A 136 4.46 4.38 -5.66
C ALA A 136 5.56 3.64 -4.88
N LEU A 137 5.17 2.73 -3.97
CA LEU A 137 6.06 1.83 -3.25
C LEU A 137 6.77 0.82 -4.16
N ASP A 138 6.06 0.19 -5.11
CA ASP A 138 6.65 -0.77 -6.05
C ASP A 138 7.71 -0.09 -6.92
N ILE A 139 7.41 1.13 -7.39
CA ILE A 139 8.36 1.95 -8.16
C ILE A 139 9.60 2.28 -7.32
N TYR A 140 9.42 2.64 -6.05
CA TYR A 140 10.53 2.97 -5.15
C TYR A 140 11.43 1.74 -4.87
N ILE A 141 10.83 0.56 -4.66
CA ILE A 141 11.56 -0.70 -4.46
C ILE A 141 12.33 -1.09 -5.73
N LEU A 142 11.73 -0.94 -6.91
CA LEU A 142 12.41 -1.19 -8.19
C LEU A 142 13.58 -0.22 -8.42
N TRP A 143 13.41 1.06 -8.10
CA TRP A 143 14.49 2.05 -8.15
C TRP A 143 15.64 1.70 -7.22
N MET A 144 15.33 1.27 -5.99
CA MET A 144 16.30 0.79 -4.99
C MET A 144 17.13 -0.39 -5.50
N GLU A 145 16.48 -1.46 -5.98
CA GLU A 145 17.17 -2.65 -6.47
C GLU A 145 18.06 -2.31 -7.68
N LYS A 146 17.57 -1.46 -8.58
CA LYS A 146 18.31 -1.05 -9.77
C LYS A 146 19.53 -0.17 -9.44
N MET A 147 19.38 0.78 -8.50
CA MET A 147 20.49 1.60 -8.01
C MET A 147 21.57 0.73 -7.37
N ARG A 148 21.18 -0.30 -6.60
CA ARG A 148 22.15 -1.17 -5.95
C ARG A 148 22.93 -2.02 -6.96
N MET A 149 22.26 -2.59 -7.98
CA MET A 149 22.95 -3.31 -9.06
C MET A 149 23.95 -2.42 -9.78
N PHE A 150 23.60 -1.15 -10.02
CA PHE A 150 24.51 -0.17 -10.61
C PHE A 150 25.74 0.09 -9.73
N THR A 151 25.55 0.30 -8.41
CA THR A 151 26.69 0.48 -7.48
C THR A 151 27.57 -0.77 -7.36
N ALA A 152 26.98 -1.97 -7.40
CA ALA A 152 27.72 -3.23 -7.39
C ALA A 152 28.51 -3.44 -8.69
N GLY A 153 27.92 -3.09 -9.84
CA GLY A 153 28.58 -3.10 -11.15
C GLY A 153 29.76 -2.11 -11.20
N LEU A 154 29.59 -0.90 -10.67
CA LEU A 154 30.68 0.09 -10.57
C LEU A 154 31.80 -0.37 -9.61
N MET A 155 31.47 -1.02 -8.50
CA MET A 155 32.48 -1.65 -7.63
C MET A 155 33.18 -2.83 -8.28
N GLY A 156 32.46 -3.63 -9.10
CA GLY A 156 33.02 -4.71 -9.91
C GLY A 156 34.02 -4.19 -10.95
N ALA A 157 33.64 -3.18 -11.73
CA ALA A 157 34.52 -2.54 -12.72
C ALA A 157 35.76 -1.89 -12.08
N ARG A 158 35.65 -1.40 -10.83
CA ARG A 158 36.79 -0.90 -10.05
C ARG A 158 37.72 -2.03 -9.54
N ARG A 159 37.24 -3.27 -9.46
CA ARG A 159 38.05 -4.44 -9.10
C ARG A 159 38.91 -4.89 -10.29
N ASP A 160 38.34 -4.87 -11.48
CA ASP A 160 39.03 -5.29 -12.72
C ASP A 160 40.17 -4.34 -13.10
N THR A 161 39.99 -3.03 -12.85
CA THR A 161 41.05 -2.02 -13.04
C THR A 161 42.18 -2.09 -12.01
N VAL A 162 41.98 -2.74 -10.85
CA VAL A 162 43.04 -2.92 -9.83
C VAL A 162 43.79 -4.24 -10.02
N GLN A 163 43.17 -5.26 -10.61
CA GLN A 163 43.84 -6.52 -10.95
C GLN A 163 44.61 -6.43 -12.29
N ALA A 164 44.34 -5.41 -13.11
CA ALA A 164 45.02 -5.14 -14.38
C ALA A 164 46.23 -4.20 -14.25
N ARG A 165 47.02 -4.26 -13.16
CA ARG A 165 48.42 -3.80 -13.22
C ARG A 165 49.30 -4.96 -13.69
N PRO A 166 50.04 -4.78 -14.79
CA PRO A 166 50.64 -5.86 -15.56
C PRO A 166 51.78 -6.55 -14.81
N LEU A 167 51.76 -7.87 -14.83
CA LEU A 167 52.87 -8.74 -14.43
C LEU A 167 53.98 -8.75 -15.52
N TRP A 168 54.42 -7.57 -15.97
CA TRP A 168 55.51 -7.37 -16.94
C TRP A 168 56.27 -6.06 -16.68
N SER A 169 56.78 -5.88 -15.46
CA SER A 169 57.88 -4.95 -15.22
C SER A 169 58.76 -5.46 -14.09
N LEU A 170 59.96 -5.89 -14.50
CA LEU A 170 61.10 -6.48 -13.76
C LEU A 170 61.00 -7.98 -13.45
#